data_AF-A0A3N5JNR9-F1
#
_entry.id   AF-A0A3N5JNR9-F1
#
_cell.length_a   1.000
_cell.length_b   1.000
_cell.length_c   1.000
_cell.angle_alpha   90.00
_cell.angle_beta   90.00
_cell.angle_gamma   90.00
#
_symmetry.space_group_name_H-M   'P 1'
#
loop_
_entity.id
_entity.type
_entity.pdbx_description
1 polymer ?
#
loop_
_entity_poly.entity_id
_entity_poly.type
_entity_poly.pdbx_seq_one_letter_code
_entity_poly.pdbx_strand_id
1 'polypeptide(L)'
;MKNKPILLFILYISSTPAFAQSGQLNGAFRNSVYLYENHGSHTRIYQYLNLKAILPNNDLTVSTSMRALTDMNESITNEERYKLYSLRFDAQNLLHDHIDFAVGRMFLHPGTVLGVLDGGQLTVKPYKNLRLLGYGGVEGVFSRNFQFNSFEDSRVIGGCVEISDFYSTKLQTLYLQKSNENETFWRLTGMNISSNIIPQTVLQLQSHYDLEAQRLHRLQISSRNVWSSSWQTTLEYRKQFPQIYSTSYFSIFTPFAYQRLRLGTSVNISPDYHLQALYQHLFTNGNHADLLSLSTGTPYGDIGVIWENGYAGDQIGLMLNGFFEIFSRLIASFYVDYSKYRVEEIYEYDNLLSNALRLSYRLDDHISIDIEYQWLSNRFKSSDARMLNHISFIW
;
A
#
# COMPACT_ATOMS: atom_id res chain seq x y z
N MET A 1 14.73 29.11 -17.69
CA MET A 1 15.38 28.65 -16.43
C MET A 1 15.00 29.57 -15.28
N LYS A 2 13.88 29.31 -14.59
CA LYS A 2 13.49 30.04 -13.36
C LYS A 2 12.86 29.02 -12.41
N ASN A 3 13.22 29.13 -11.12
CA ASN A 3 12.85 28.29 -9.97
C ASN A 3 13.79 27.10 -9.68
N LYS A 4 15.02 27.42 -9.23
CA LYS A 4 15.84 26.51 -8.40
C LYS A 4 16.12 27.15 -7.03
N PRO A 5 15.24 26.96 -6.02
CA PRO A 5 15.72 27.01 -4.63
C PRO A 5 15.00 26.00 -3.70
N ILE A 6 14.71 24.78 -4.13
CA ILE A 6 14.14 23.75 -3.23
C ILE A 6 15.24 22.85 -2.64
N LEU A 7 16.37 22.68 -3.33
CA LEU A 7 17.45 21.78 -2.89
C LEU A 7 18.21 22.26 -1.64
N LEU A 8 18.25 23.58 -1.38
CA LEU A 8 19.05 24.16 -0.28
C LEU A 8 18.26 24.34 1.03
N PHE A 9 16.93 24.44 0.98
CA PHE A 9 16.13 24.73 2.18
C PHE A 9 15.92 23.49 3.07
N ILE A 10 15.95 22.27 2.49
CA ILE A 10 15.68 21.02 3.23
C ILE A 10 16.94 20.52 3.98
N LEU A 11 18.14 20.77 3.44
CA LEU A 11 19.41 20.51 4.14
C LEU A 11 19.59 21.37 5.41
N TYR A 12 18.91 22.51 5.48
CA TYR A 12 18.98 23.40 6.65
C TYR A 12 18.12 22.89 7.82
N ILE A 13 16.96 22.28 7.56
CA ILE A 13 16.07 21.72 8.60
C ILE A 13 16.73 20.52 9.30
N SER A 14 17.55 19.74 8.59
CA SER A 14 18.35 18.65 9.19
C SER A 14 19.49 19.12 10.11
N SER A 15 19.81 20.42 10.14
CA SER A 15 20.95 20.96 10.89
C SER A 15 20.58 21.70 12.18
N THR A 16 19.29 21.85 12.50
CA THR A 16 18.87 22.58 13.71
C THR A 16 18.48 21.63 14.84
N PRO A 17 19.32 21.44 15.88
CA PRO A 17 18.94 20.79 17.14
C PRO A 17 18.03 21.69 18.01
N ALA A 18 17.15 22.48 17.39
CA ALA A 18 16.45 23.60 18.01
C ALA A 18 14.98 23.30 18.38
N PHE A 19 14.61 22.04 18.58
CA PHE A 19 13.41 21.72 19.35
C PHE A 19 13.81 21.51 20.81
N ALA A 20 13.60 22.57 21.59
CA ALA A 20 13.93 22.65 22.99
C ALA A 20 13.27 21.53 23.83
N GLN A 21 14.12 20.87 24.62
CA GLN A 21 13.93 20.19 25.92
C GLN A 21 12.87 19.09 26.13
N SER A 22 11.93 18.82 25.22
CA SER A 22 11.07 17.61 25.36
C SER A 22 10.30 17.16 24.12
N GLY A 23 10.44 17.84 22.98
CA GLY A 23 9.83 17.40 21.72
C GLY A 23 10.68 16.34 21.00
N GLN A 24 10.04 15.43 20.27
CA GLN A 24 10.73 14.47 19.40
C GLN A 24 10.42 14.81 17.94
N LEU A 25 11.45 14.87 17.10
CA LEU A 25 11.32 15.06 15.67
C LEU A 25 11.95 13.87 14.96
N ASN A 26 11.11 13.05 14.31
CA ASN A 26 11.56 11.93 13.51
C ASN A 26 11.19 12.18 12.05
N GLY A 27 12.03 11.77 11.12
CA GLY A 27 11.74 11.98 9.70
C GLY A 27 12.62 11.19 8.76
N ALA A 28 12.24 11.25 7.49
CA ALA A 28 13.06 10.75 6.40
C ALA A 28 12.95 11.70 5.21
N PHE A 29 14.11 12.00 4.62
CA PHE A 29 14.22 12.67 3.34
C PHE A 29 14.78 11.69 2.33
N ARG A 30 14.18 11.62 1.15
CA ARG A 30 14.68 10.76 0.07
C ARG A 30 14.74 11.53 -1.23
N ASN A 31 15.89 11.51 -1.87
CA ASN A 31 16.03 11.90 -3.27
C ASN A 31 16.04 10.64 -4.13
N SER A 32 15.27 10.64 -5.22
CA SER A 32 15.33 9.60 -6.24
C SER A 32 15.58 10.22 -7.61
N VAL A 33 16.54 9.68 -8.35
CA VAL A 33 16.74 10.01 -9.77
C VAL A 33 16.33 8.79 -10.59
N TYR A 34 15.44 9.01 -11.55
CA TYR A 34 14.90 7.99 -12.42
C TYR A 34 15.18 8.35 -13.87
N LEU A 35 16.00 7.53 -14.53
CA LEU A 35 16.35 7.67 -15.93
C LEU A 35 15.64 6.55 -16.72
N TYR A 36 14.92 6.93 -17.77
CA TYR A 36 14.24 5.97 -18.64
C TYR A 36 14.07 6.53 -20.06
N GLU A 37 13.78 5.63 -21.00
CA GLU A 37 13.48 5.98 -22.38
C GLU A 37 12.02 5.70 -22.72
N ASN A 38 11.30 6.73 -23.20
CA ASN A 38 9.97 6.61 -23.77
C ASN A 38 9.74 7.73 -24.79
N HIS A 39 9.82 7.42 -26.08
CA HIS A 39 9.81 8.40 -27.19
C HIS A 39 10.86 9.52 -27.06
N GLY A 40 11.86 9.33 -26.18
CA GLY A 40 12.87 10.30 -25.77
C GLY A 40 13.49 9.89 -24.42
N SER A 41 14.64 10.47 -24.07
CA SER A 41 15.28 10.25 -22.77
C SER A 41 14.67 11.20 -21.71
N HIS A 42 14.32 10.65 -20.55
CA HIS A 42 13.72 11.38 -19.44
C HIS A 42 14.57 11.21 -18.18
N THR A 43 14.82 12.30 -17.47
CA THR A 43 15.47 12.31 -16.16
C THR A 43 14.55 12.96 -15.14
N ARG A 44 13.88 12.12 -14.35
CA ARG A 44 12.96 12.54 -13.30
C ARG A 44 13.64 12.52 -11.95
N ILE A 45 13.54 13.64 -11.25
CA ILE A 45 14.05 13.82 -9.89
C ILE A 45 12.85 13.91 -8.95
N TYR A 46 12.74 12.95 -8.05
CA TYR A 46 11.75 12.92 -6.99
C TYR A 46 12.41 13.28 -5.66
N GLN A 47 11.74 14.11 -4.88
CA GLN A 47 12.14 14.49 -3.53
C GLN A 47 10.98 14.18 -2.59
N TYR A 48 11.19 13.25 -1.66
CA TYR A 48 10.21 12.84 -0.67
C TYR A 48 10.60 13.40 0.69
N LEU A 49 9.60 13.89 1.41
CA LEU A 49 9.71 14.23 2.82
C LEU A 49 8.65 13.47 3.61
N ASN A 50 9.08 12.74 4.62
CA ASN A 50 8.25 12.22 5.68
C ASN A 50 8.71 12.85 6.99
N LEU A 51 7.79 13.46 7.72
CA LEU A 51 8.12 14.16 8.96
C LEU A 51 7.06 13.86 10.01
N LYS A 52 7.51 13.62 11.25
CA LYS A 52 6.67 13.45 12.43
C LYS A 52 7.28 14.23 13.59
N ALA A 53 6.61 15.29 14.01
CA ALA A 53 6.95 16.06 15.19
C ALA A 53 5.99 15.69 16.32
N ILE A 54 6.53 15.34 17.49
CA ILE A 54 5.80 15.07 18.73
C ILE A 54 6.14 16.21 19.69
N LEU A 55 5.12 16.95 20.13
CA LEU A 55 5.28 18.10 21.00
C LEU A 55 5.52 17.68 22.47
N PRO A 56 6.05 18.59 23.31
CA PRO A 56 6.11 18.42 24.77
C PRO A 56 4.77 17.91 25.33
N ASN A 57 4.81 16.86 26.16
CA ASN A 57 3.69 16.08 26.73
C ASN A 57 3.18 14.90 25.90
N ASN A 58 3.74 14.61 24.71
CA ASN A 58 3.42 13.45 23.84
C ASN A 58 1.97 13.34 23.33
N ASP A 59 1.06 14.19 23.78
CA ASP A 59 -0.34 14.15 23.37
C ASP A 59 -0.55 14.78 21.99
N LEU A 60 0.30 15.72 21.57
CA LEU A 60 0.17 16.39 20.29
C LEU A 60 1.22 15.90 19.30
N THR A 61 0.77 15.46 18.12
CA THR A 61 1.64 15.03 17.02
C THR A 61 1.26 15.75 15.73
N VAL A 62 2.27 16.21 14.99
CA VAL A 62 2.12 16.70 13.62
C VAL A 62 2.86 15.75 12.69
N SER A 63 2.18 15.24 11.68
CA SER A 63 2.81 14.36 10.68
C SER A 63 2.49 14.78 9.26
N THR A 64 3.46 14.68 8.37
CA THR A 64 3.27 14.97 6.95
C THR A 64 4.09 14.05 6.06
N SER A 65 3.54 13.74 4.90
CA SER A 65 4.21 13.01 3.83
C SER A 65 3.93 13.72 2.51
N MET A 66 4.99 14.14 1.82
CA MET A 66 4.88 14.85 0.55
C MET A 66 5.98 14.49 -0.44
N ARG A 67 5.73 14.81 -1.71
CA ARG A 67 6.67 14.60 -2.82
C ARG A 67 6.70 15.81 -3.73
N ALA A 68 7.91 16.28 -4.04
CA ALA A 68 8.17 17.15 -5.18
C ALA A 68 8.78 16.33 -6.34
N LEU A 69 8.30 16.56 -7.56
CA LEU A 69 8.84 16.01 -8.79
C LEU A 69 9.46 17.14 -9.61
N THR A 70 10.53 16.87 -10.33
CA THR A 70 11.05 17.72 -11.40
C THR A 70 11.48 16.82 -12.54
N ASP A 71 11.11 17.18 -13.75
CA ASP A 71 11.64 16.55 -14.96
C ASP A 71 12.65 17.50 -15.59
N MET A 72 13.84 16.99 -15.94
CA MET A 72 14.88 17.78 -16.59
C MET A 72 14.66 17.95 -18.09
N ASN A 73 13.81 17.11 -18.68
CA ASN A 73 13.59 17.01 -20.12
C ASN A 73 12.27 17.65 -20.55
N GLU A 74 11.27 17.70 -19.66
CA GLU A 74 9.94 18.28 -19.95
C GLU A 74 9.42 19.23 -18.85
N SER A 75 8.51 20.14 -19.24
CA SER A 75 7.78 20.95 -18.27
C SER A 75 6.63 20.17 -17.68
N ILE A 76 6.64 19.96 -16.37
CA ILE A 76 5.55 19.33 -15.62
C ILE A 76 4.60 20.37 -15.02
N THR A 77 3.31 20.02 -14.96
CA THR A 77 2.27 20.85 -14.33
C THR A 77 2.44 20.90 -12.81
N ASN A 78 1.82 21.89 -12.14
CA ASN A 78 1.87 21.97 -10.67
C ASN A 78 1.18 20.77 -10.00
N GLU A 79 0.14 20.22 -10.62
CA GLU A 79 -0.59 19.06 -10.11
C GLU A 79 0.26 17.79 -10.14
N GLU A 80 1.16 17.65 -11.12
CA GLU A 80 2.13 16.57 -11.18
C GLU A 80 3.32 16.83 -10.25
N ARG A 81 3.79 18.08 -10.21
CA ARG A 81 4.98 18.51 -9.48
C ARG A 81 4.86 18.24 -7.98
N TYR A 82 3.73 18.55 -7.36
CA TYR A 82 3.58 18.50 -5.92
C TYR A 82 2.48 17.53 -5.50
N LYS A 83 2.84 16.57 -4.63
CA LYS A 83 1.89 15.65 -4.02
C LYS A 83 1.93 15.77 -2.51
N LEU A 84 0.76 15.94 -1.90
CA LEU A 84 0.55 15.90 -0.46
C LEU A 84 -0.20 14.62 -0.13
N TYR A 85 0.52 13.61 0.35
CA TYR A 85 -0.04 12.33 0.71
C TYR A 85 -0.75 12.38 2.06
N SER A 86 -0.17 13.09 3.02
CA SER A 86 -0.77 13.33 4.33
C SER A 86 -0.27 14.64 4.95
N LEU A 87 -1.16 15.25 5.74
CA LEU A 87 -0.85 16.34 6.66
C LEU A 87 -1.84 16.23 7.81
N ARG A 88 -1.39 15.75 8.96
CA ARG A 88 -2.27 15.37 10.06
C ARG A 88 -1.78 15.99 11.35
N PHE A 89 -2.72 16.54 12.09
CA PHE A 89 -2.55 17.04 13.45
C PHE A 89 -3.35 16.11 14.36
N ASP A 90 -2.67 15.51 15.33
CA ASP A 90 -3.21 14.54 16.26
C ASP A 90 -3.16 15.12 17.67
N ALA A 91 -4.24 14.92 18.42
CA ALA A 91 -4.31 15.12 19.85
C ALA A 91 -4.80 13.81 20.48
N GLN A 92 -3.90 13.11 21.17
CA GLN A 92 -4.14 11.79 21.76
C GLN A 92 -4.29 11.92 23.27
N ASN A 93 -4.89 10.90 23.89
CA ASN A 93 -4.96 10.75 25.35
C ASN A 93 -5.69 11.89 26.08
N LEU A 94 -6.57 12.62 25.39
CA LEU A 94 -7.36 13.68 25.98
C LEU A 94 -8.37 13.10 26.98
N LEU A 95 -8.65 13.87 28.04
CA LEU A 95 -9.55 13.49 29.13
C LEU A 95 -9.19 12.13 29.76
N HIS A 96 -7.95 11.95 30.21
CA HIS A 96 -7.47 10.71 30.84
C HIS A 96 -7.60 9.48 29.91
N ASP A 97 -6.97 9.55 28.73
CA ASP A 97 -6.93 8.44 27.76
C ASP A 97 -8.26 8.06 27.08
N HIS A 98 -9.33 8.83 27.33
CA HIS A 98 -10.66 8.52 26.81
C HIS A 98 -10.93 9.07 25.41
N ILE A 99 -10.22 10.11 24.98
CA ILE A 99 -10.48 10.79 23.70
C ILE A 99 -9.20 10.96 22.89
N ASP A 100 -9.24 10.57 21.62
CA ASP A 100 -8.27 10.97 20.61
C ASP A 100 -8.97 11.76 19.51
N PHE A 101 -8.31 12.80 19.01
CA PHE A 101 -8.77 13.62 17.90
C PHE A 101 -7.68 13.72 16.84
N ALA A 102 -8.07 13.73 15.57
CA ALA A 102 -7.15 14.10 14.51
C ALA A 102 -7.84 14.92 13.42
N VAL A 103 -7.11 15.83 12.81
CA VAL A 103 -7.58 16.70 11.71
C VAL A 103 -6.53 16.84 10.62
N GLY A 104 -7.00 17.03 9.39
CA GLY A 104 -6.18 17.29 8.21
C GLY A 104 -6.39 16.24 7.12
N ARG A 105 -5.38 16.06 6.28
CA ARG A 105 -5.34 15.03 5.24
C ARG A 105 -4.81 13.72 5.82
N MET A 106 -5.69 12.74 5.93
CA MET A 106 -5.36 11.44 6.52
C MET A 106 -5.88 10.29 5.65
N PHE A 107 -5.15 9.18 5.65
CA PHE A 107 -5.65 7.95 5.06
C PHE A 107 -6.59 7.27 6.04
N LEU A 108 -7.86 7.14 5.65
CA LEU A 108 -8.86 6.40 6.40
C LEU A 108 -8.80 4.92 6.03
N HIS A 109 -8.72 4.08 7.07
CA HIS A 109 -8.92 2.65 6.97
C HIS A 109 -9.89 2.14 8.06
N PRO A 110 -11.13 2.68 8.15
CA PRO A 110 -12.15 2.15 9.04
C PRO A 110 -12.56 0.78 8.53
N GLY A 111 -11.93 -0.23 9.10
CA GLY A 111 -12.26 -1.62 8.92
C GLY A 111 -11.90 -2.22 7.56
N THR A 112 -11.90 -1.47 6.44
CA THR A 112 -11.61 -1.98 5.06
C THR A 112 -11.97 -1.04 3.90
N VAL A 113 -12.63 0.10 4.15
CA VAL A 113 -12.82 1.11 3.10
C VAL A 113 -11.59 2.01 3.05
N LEU A 114 -10.98 2.09 1.87
CA LEU A 114 -9.75 2.83 1.64
C LEU A 114 -10.10 4.19 1.03
N GLY A 115 -9.52 5.25 1.59
CA GLY A 115 -9.66 6.58 1.02
C GLY A 115 -8.80 7.60 1.73
N VAL A 116 -8.46 8.68 1.05
CA VAL A 116 -7.91 9.87 1.68
C VAL A 116 -9.10 10.72 2.13
N LEU A 117 -9.08 11.16 3.38
CA LEU A 117 -10.03 12.12 3.94
C LEU A 117 -9.27 13.41 4.23
N ASP A 118 -9.81 14.52 3.72
CA ASP A 118 -9.50 15.85 4.19
C ASP A 118 -10.59 16.26 5.19
N GLY A 119 -10.31 16.11 6.48
CA GLY A 119 -11.34 16.25 7.50
C GLY A 119 -10.87 15.95 8.91
N GLY A 120 -11.79 15.49 9.74
CA GLY A 120 -11.53 15.17 11.14
C GLY A 120 -11.98 13.76 11.51
N GLN A 121 -11.35 13.22 12.55
CA GLN A 121 -11.78 12.00 13.22
C GLN A 121 -11.74 12.18 14.74
N LEU A 122 -12.67 11.52 15.41
CA LEU A 122 -12.80 11.49 16.87
C LEU A 122 -12.88 10.03 17.30
N THR A 123 -12.01 9.63 18.21
CA THR A 123 -12.06 8.32 18.86
C THR A 123 -12.42 8.50 20.32
N VAL A 124 -13.45 7.79 20.78
CA VAL A 124 -13.86 7.75 22.19
C VAL A 124 -13.69 6.32 22.71
N LYS A 125 -13.03 6.18 23.85
CA LYS A 125 -12.72 4.91 24.52
C LYS A 125 -13.44 4.87 25.87
N PRO A 126 -14.77 4.68 25.91
CA PRO A 126 -15.52 4.71 27.17
C PRO A 126 -15.09 3.59 28.14
N TYR A 127 -14.61 2.46 27.60
CA TYR A 127 -14.04 1.35 28.35
C TYR A 127 -12.80 0.81 27.62
N LYS A 128 -11.92 0.10 28.34
CA LYS A 128 -10.68 -0.47 27.79
C LYS A 128 -10.90 -1.31 26.52
N ASN A 129 -12.03 -2.02 26.45
CA ASN A 129 -12.34 -2.96 25.39
C ASN A 129 -13.36 -2.43 24.37
N LEU A 130 -13.82 -1.18 24.52
CA LEU A 130 -14.80 -0.57 23.63
C LEU A 130 -14.23 0.72 23.02
N ARG A 131 -14.21 0.80 21.69
CA ARG A 131 -13.74 1.95 20.94
C ARG A 131 -14.80 2.41 19.96
N LEU A 132 -15.13 3.70 20.01
CA LEU A 132 -16.06 4.38 19.12
C LEU A 132 -15.25 5.35 18.26
N LEU A 133 -15.29 5.22 16.95
CA LEU A 133 -14.66 6.12 16.00
C LEU A 133 -15.74 6.81 15.17
N GLY A 134 -15.70 8.12 15.09
CA GLY A 134 -16.45 8.91 14.10
C GLY A 134 -15.47 9.69 13.23
N TYR A 135 -15.80 9.88 11.96
CA TYR A 135 -15.00 10.69 11.04
C TYR A 135 -15.89 11.40 10.02
N GLY A 136 -15.42 12.54 9.53
CA GLY A 136 -16.15 13.32 8.54
C GLY A 136 -15.29 14.40 7.88
N GLY A 137 -15.65 14.76 6.65
CA GLY A 137 -14.93 15.75 5.85
C GLY A 137 -15.20 15.58 4.37
N VAL A 138 -14.18 15.81 3.55
CA VAL A 138 -14.25 15.62 2.10
C VAL A 138 -13.30 14.52 1.64
N GLU A 139 -13.69 13.81 0.59
CA GLU A 139 -12.81 12.85 -0.07
C GLU A 139 -11.62 13.61 -0.68
N GLY A 140 -10.41 13.14 -0.37
CA GLY A 140 -9.19 13.73 -0.89
C GLY A 140 -9.07 13.53 -2.40
N VAL A 141 -8.51 14.53 -3.09
CA VAL A 141 -8.35 14.51 -4.55
C VAL A 141 -7.53 13.28 -4.97
N PHE A 142 -8.01 12.54 -5.99
CA PHE A 142 -7.35 11.31 -6.47
C PHE A 142 -5.89 11.56 -6.89
N SER A 143 -5.63 12.72 -7.52
CA SER A 143 -4.29 13.13 -7.93
C SER A 143 -3.36 13.40 -6.74
N ARG A 144 -3.87 13.55 -5.51
CA ARG A 144 -3.14 13.89 -4.28
C ARG A 144 -2.33 15.19 -4.39
N ASN A 145 -2.74 16.12 -5.26
CA ASN A 145 -2.18 17.46 -5.30
C ASN A 145 -2.57 18.26 -4.03
N PHE A 146 -2.14 19.51 -3.90
CA PHE A 146 -2.44 20.33 -2.71
C PHE A 146 -3.87 20.92 -2.70
N GLN A 147 -4.72 20.58 -3.68
CA GLN A 147 -6.10 21.05 -3.73
C GLN A 147 -6.99 20.25 -2.78
N PHE A 148 -8.11 20.84 -2.41
CA PHE A 148 -9.17 20.23 -1.62
C PHE A 148 -10.44 20.24 -2.45
N ASN A 149 -11.22 19.16 -2.37
CA ASN A 149 -12.56 19.15 -2.96
C ASN A 149 -13.51 20.03 -2.13
N SER A 150 -14.56 20.53 -2.76
CA SER A 150 -15.63 21.21 -2.03
C SER A 150 -16.40 20.20 -1.16
N PHE A 151 -17.02 20.68 -0.09
CA PHE A 151 -17.85 19.82 0.77
C PHE A 151 -19.11 19.35 0.06
N GLU A 152 -19.63 20.16 -0.87
CA GLU A 152 -20.79 19.84 -1.68
C GLU A 152 -20.47 18.72 -2.68
N ASP A 153 -19.26 18.67 -3.24
CA ASP A 153 -18.92 17.70 -4.29
C ASP A 153 -18.48 16.32 -3.78
N SER A 154 -18.03 16.22 -2.53
CA SER A 154 -17.24 15.04 -2.09
C SER A 154 -17.36 14.75 -0.60
N ARG A 155 -18.54 14.95 0.00
CA ARG A 155 -18.77 14.70 1.43
C ARG A 155 -18.55 13.23 1.79
N VAL A 156 -17.79 13.01 2.86
CA VAL A 156 -17.57 11.71 3.48
C VAL A 156 -17.94 11.79 4.95
N ILE A 157 -18.78 10.85 5.43
CA ILE A 157 -19.10 10.68 6.84
C ILE A 157 -19.10 9.20 7.19
N GLY A 158 -18.74 8.86 8.42
CA GLY A 158 -18.83 7.49 8.88
C GLY A 158 -18.33 7.27 10.29
N GLY A 159 -18.30 6.01 10.67
CA GLY A 159 -17.81 5.61 11.98
C GLY A 159 -17.67 4.10 12.13
N CYS A 160 -17.06 3.69 13.23
CA CYS A 160 -17.03 2.29 13.62
C CYS A 160 -17.17 2.12 15.12
N VAL A 161 -17.81 1.03 15.51
CA VAL A 161 -17.82 0.53 16.88
C VAL A 161 -16.93 -0.71 16.90
N GLU A 162 -15.99 -0.76 17.83
CA GLU A 162 -15.05 -1.86 17.97
C GLU A 162 -15.06 -2.38 19.41
N ILE A 163 -15.27 -3.68 19.53
CA ILE A 163 -15.17 -4.42 20.78
C ILE A 163 -13.96 -5.33 20.67
N SER A 164 -12.97 -5.13 21.54
CA SER A 164 -11.77 -5.96 21.62
C SER A 164 -11.90 -6.99 22.74
N ASP A 165 -11.20 -8.11 22.59
CA ASP A 165 -11.07 -9.17 23.60
C ASP A 165 -12.40 -9.80 24.07
N PHE A 166 -13.42 -9.87 23.21
CA PHE A 166 -14.63 -10.64 23.47
C PHE A 166 -14.38 -12.12 23.14
N TYR A 167 -14.08 -12.96 24.12
CA TYR A 167 -13.70 -14.38 23.91
C TYR A 167 -12.58 -14.56 22.86
N SER A 168 -11.45 -13.87 23.06
CA SER A 168 -10.32 -13.86 22.10
C SER A 168 -10.72 -13.41 20.69
N THR A 169 -11.80 -12.65 20.58
CA THR A 169 -12.36 -12.16 19.33
C THR A 169 -12.47 -10.64 19.37
N LYS A 170 -12.07 -10.02 18.27
CA LYS A 170 -12.28 -8.61 17.98
C LYS A 170 -13.47 -8.49 17.02
N LEU A 171 -14.50 -7.77 17.44
CA LEU A 171 -15.68 -7.45 16.64
C LEU A 171 -15.65 -5.97 16.29
N GLN A 172 -15.90 -5.65 15.03
CA GLN A 172 -16.04 -4.28 14.58
C GLN A 172 -17.26 -4.17 13.68
N THR A 173 -18.10 -3.17 13.90
CA THR A 173 -19.15 -2.75 12.97
C THR A 173 -18.81 -1.38 12.41
N LEU A 174 -19.15 -1.14 11.15
CA LEU A 174 -18.81 0.11 10.46
C LEU A 174 -19.98 0.65 9.65
N TYR A 175 -19.99 1.97 9.50
CA TYR A 175 -20.83 2.71 8.57
C TYR A 175 -19.97 3.72 7.81
N LEU A 176 -20.20 3.87 6.52
CA LEU A 176 -19.58 4.87 5.66
C LEU A 176 -20.61 5.37 4.66
N GLN A 177 -20.66 6.68 4.47
CA GLN A 177 -21.42 7.31 3.41
C GLN A 177 -20.52 8.28 2.64
N LYS A 178 -20.57 8.19 1.31
CA LYS A 178 -19.99 9.16 0.38
C LYS A 178 -21.08 9.75 -0.50
N SER A 179 -21.13 11.07 -0.60
CA SER A 179 -22.17 11.78 -1.36
C SER A 179 -21.62 13.07 -1.96
N ASN A 180 -22.20 13.51 -3.08
CA ASN A 180 -22.11 14.90 -3.53
C ASN A 180 -23.44 15.64 -3.28
N GLU A 181 -23.62 16.80 -3.89
CA GLU A 181 -24.82 17.64 -3.81
C GLU A 181 -26.06 16.91 -4.32
N ASN A 182 -25.90 16.07 -5.33
CA ASN A 182 -27.01 15.47 -6.07
C ASN A 182 -27.37 14.05 -5.59
N GLU A 183 -26.38 13.26 -5.17
CA GLU A 183 -26.58 11.84 -4.91
C GLU A 183 -25.63 11.27 -3.84
N THR A 184 -26.06 10.15 -3.26
CA THR A 184 -25.19 9.28 -2.45
C THR A 184 -24.64 8.20 -3.37
N PHE A 185 -23.33 8.14 -3.54
CA PHE A 185 -22.73 7.13 -4.40
C PHE A 185 -22.51 5.82 -3.66
N TRP A 186 -22.00 5.89 -2.43
CA TRP A 186 -21.74 4.72 -1.59
C TRP A 186 -22.35 4.90 -0.21
N ARG A 187 -23.04 3.87 0.25
CA ARG A 187 -23.51 3.77 1.63
C ARG A 187 -23.23 2.37 2.16
N LEU A 188 -22.05 2.20 2.74
CA LEU A 188 -21.56 0.90 3.20
C LEU A 188 -21.85 0.73 4.69
N THR A 189 -22.42 -0.42 5.04
CA THR A 189 -22.48 -0.90 6.42
C THR A 189 -21.86 -2.28 6.49
N GLY A 190 -21.33 -2.68 7.64
CA GLY A 190 -20.88 -4.05 7.77
C GLY A 190 -20.17 -4.37 9.05
N MET A 191 -19.57 -5.56 9.06
CA MET A 191 -18.88 -6.13 10.21
C MET A 191 -17.55 -6.76 9.81
N ASN A 192 -16.58 -6.64 10.70
CA ASN A 192 -15.31 -7.34 10.65
C ASN A 192 -15.12 -8.10 11.96
N ILE A 193 -14.71 -9.37 11.85
CA ILE A 193 -14.43 -10.24 12.98
C ILE A 193 -13.03 -10.78 12.80
N SER A 194 -12.22 -10.73 13.86
CA SER A 194 -10.92 -11.40 13.94
C SER A 194 -10.88 -12.21 15.23
N SER A 195 -10.77 -13.53 15.13
CA SER A 195 -10.89 -14.45 16.27
C SER A 195 -9.70 -15.40 16.36
N ASN A 196 -9.22 -15.60 17.59
CA ASN A 196 -8.25 -16.61 17.96
C ASN A 196 -8.88 -17.68 18.86
N ILE A 197 -10.19 -17.94 18.71
CA ILE A 197 -10.92 -18.88 19.56
C ILE A 197 -10.45 -20.33 19.38
N ILE A 198 -9.97 -20.67 18.19
CA ILE A 198 -9.35 -21.96 17.90
C ILE A 198 -7.83 -21.80 18.13
N PRO A 199 -7.20 -22.63 18.98
CA PRO A 199 -5.75 -22.55 19.21
C PRO A 199 -4.97 -22.65 17.89
N GLN A 200 -3.93 -21.82 17.75
CA GLN A 200 -3.06 -21.77 16.56
C GLN A 200 -3.76 -21.35 15.25
N THR A 201 -5.03 -20.95 15.32
CA THR A 201 -5.81 -20.50 14.17
C THR A 201 -6.25 -19.05 14.35
N VAL A 202 -5.94 -18.21 13.38
CA VAL A 202 -6.54 -16.88 13.26
C VAL A 202 -7.65 -16.94 12.22
N LEU A 203 -8.89 -16.74 12.66
CA LEU A 203 -10.06 -16.63 11.78
C LEU A 203 -10.37 -15.16 11.54
N GLN A 204 -10.65 -14.80 10.29
CA GLN A 204 -11.09 -13.47 9.91
C GLN A 204 -12.32 -13.55 9.02
N LEU A 205 -13.32 -12.72 9.33
CA LEU A 205 -14.51 -12.50 8.52
C LEU A 205 -14.67 -11.01 8.26
N GLN A 206 -14.95 -10.64 7.02
CA GLN A 206 -15.35 -9.29 6.64
C GLN A 206 -16.61 -9.38 5.78
N SER A 207 -17.64 -8.64 6.15
CA SER A 207 -18.91 -8.60 5.42
C SER A 207 -19.39 -7.16 5.34
N HIS A 208 -19.43 -6.59 4.14
CA HIS A 208 -19.91 -5.23 3.89
C HIS A 208 -21.02 -5.24 2.87
N TYR A 209 -22.13 -4.60 3.23
CA TYR A 209 -23.31 -4.43 2.41
C TYR A 209 -23.37 -2.97 1.93
N ASP A 210 -23.57 -2.80 0.63
CA ASP A 210 -23.85 -1.50 0.03
C ASP A 210 -25.37 -1.28 0.04
N LEU A 211 -25.80 -0.35 0.88
CA LEU A 211 -27.20 0.03 1.04
C LEU A 211 -27.73 0.78 -0.19
N GLU A 212 -26.85 1.48 -0.92
CA GLU A 212 -27.25 2.22 -2.13
C GLU A 212 -27.45 1.24 -3.29
N ALA A 213 -26.45 0.41 -3.57
CA ALA A 213 -26.52 -0.60 -4.63
C ALA A 213 -27.30 -1.88 -4.23
N GLN A 214 -27.87 -1.93 -3.02
CA GLN A 214 -28.61 -3.05 -2.45
C GLN A 214 -27.94 -4.42 -2.67
N ARG A 215 -26.64 -4.50 -2.37
CA ARG A 215 -25.86 -5.72 -2.61
C ARG A 215 -24.77 -5.94 -1.59
N LEU A 216 -24.37 -7.20 -1.43
CA LEU A 216 -23.17 -7.56 -0.65
C LEU A 216 -21.92 -7.12 -1.42
N HIS A 217 -21.33 -6.00 -1.01
CA HIS A 217 -20.17 -5.39 -1.65
C HIS A 217 -18.90 -6.21 -1.45
N ARG A 218 -18.71 -6.74 -0.23
CA ARG A 218 -17.55 -7.57 0.12
C ARG A 218 -17.95 -8.68 1.07
N LEU A 219 -17.44 -9.87 0.80
CA LEU A 219 -17.38 -11.00 1.71
C LEU A 219 -15.96 -11.57 1.67
N GLN A 220 -15.27 -11.61 2.80
CA GLN A 220 -13.98 -12.28 2.92
C GLN A 220 -14.03 -13.19 4.15
N ILE A 221 -13.66 -14.46 3.95
CA ILE A 221 -13.47 -15.44 5.01
C ILE A 221 -12.05 -15.94 4.85
N SER A 222 -11.22 -15.82 5.89
CA SER A 222 -9.87 -16.37 5.86
C SER A 222 -9.51 -17.04 7.17
N SER A 223 -8.74 -18.11 7.08
CA SER A 223 -8.13 -18.80 8.21
C SER A 223 -6.62 -18.91 7.98
N ARG A 224 -5.84 -18.60 9.01
CA ARG A 224 -4.41 -18.89 9.05
C ARG A 224 -4.16 -19.86 10.19
N ASN A 225 -3.61 -21.02 9.88
CA ASN A 225 -3.32 -22.08 10.84
C ASN A 225 -1.81 -22.27 10.97
N VAL A 226 -1.31 -22.32 12.20
CA VAL A 226 0.10 -22.61 12.51
C VAL A 226 0.17 -24.03 13.07
N TRP A 227 0.50 -25.00 12.24
CA TRP A 227 0.53 -26.42 12.62
C TRP A 227 1.73 -26.75 13.50
N SER A 228 2.85 -26.05 13.30
CA SER A 228 4.09 -26.17 14.07
C SER A 228 4.89 -24.87 13.99
N SER A 229 6.04 -24.78 14.67
CA SER A 229 6.99 -23.67 14.52
C SER A 229 7.56 -23.51 13.11
N SER A 230 7.47 -24.57 12.28
CA SER A 230 7.99 -24.59 10.92
C SER A 230 6.92 -24.61 9.84
N TRP A 231 5.64 -24.88 10.16
CA TRP A 231 4.60 -25.05 9.14
C TRP A 231 3.36 -24.20 9.42
N GLN A 232 2.96 -23.42 8.43
CA GLN A 232 1.72 -22.66 8.43
C GLN A 232 0.94 -22.85 7.13
N THR A 233 -0.39 -22.79 7.21
CA THR A 233 -1.27 -22.72 6.03
C THR A 233 -2.22 -21.53 6.12
N THR A 234 -2.69 -21.07 4.96
CA THR A 234 -3.70 -20.01 4.84
C THR A 234 -4.74 -20.43 3.83
N LEU A 235 -6.01 -20.28 4.18
CA LEU A 235 -7.15 -20.44 3.29
C LEU A 235 -7.92 -19.11 3.27
N GLU A 236 -8.23 -18.60 2.09
CA GLU A 236 -9.08 -17.42 1.92
C GLU A 236 -10.11 -17.66 0.83
N TYR A 237 -11.37 -17.35 1.14
CA TYR A 237 -12.39 -17.08 0.13
C TYR A 237 -12.72 -15.58 0.18
N ARG A 238 -12.80 -14.94 -1.00
CA ARG A 238 -13.14 -13.53 -1.13
C ARG A 238 -14.08 -13.32 -2.30
N LYS A 239 -15.20 -12.65 -2.07
CA LYS A 239 -16.09 -12.09 -3.09
C LYS A 239 -16.13 -10.58 -2.93
N GLN A 240 -15.89 -9.84 -4.01
CA GLN A 240 -15.83 -8.38 -3.91
C GLN A 240 -16.25 -7.70 -5.22
N PHE A 241 -17.09 -6.68 -5.10
CA PHE A 241 -17.33 -5.72 -6.17
C PHE A 241 -16.21 -4.68 -6.23
N PRO A 242 -15.77 -4.28 -7.45
CA PRO A 242 -14.82 -3.20 -7.59
C PRO A 242 -15.39 -1.90 -7.02
N GLN A 243 -14.53 -1.13 -6.37
CA GLN A 243 -14.85 0.21 -5.88
C GLN A 243 -14.56 1.20 -7.00
N ILE A 244 -15.60 1.54 -7.76
CA ILE A 244 -15.52 2.50 -8.87
C ILE A 244 -15.99 3.86 -8.36
N TYR A 245 -15.11 4.85 -8.38
CA TYR A 245 -15.44 6.24 -8.05
C TYR A 245 -16.35 6.83 -9.12
N SER A 246 -17.29 7.70 -8.74
CA SER A 246 -18.24 8.33 -9.67
C SER A 246 -17.55 9.15 -10.76
N THR A 247 -16.41 9.77 -10.44
CA THR A 247 -15.57 10.54 -11.37
C THR A 247 -14.64 9.68 -12.24
N SER A 248 -14.65 8.36 -12.06
CA SER A 248 -13.80 7.45 -12.83
C SER A 248 -14.42 7.16 -14.20
N TYR A 249 -13.60 7.09 -15.25
CA TYR A 249 -14.01 6.58 -16.56
C TYR A 249 -14.68 5.20 -16.45
N PHE A 250 -14.29 4.38 -15.46
CA PHE A 250 -14.85 3.05 -15.27
C PHE A 250 -16.31 3.03 -14.81
N SER A 251 -16.91 4.18 -14.47
CA SER A 251 -18.32 4.28 -14.06
C SER A 251 -19.30 3.94 -15.20
N ILE A 252 -18.85 4.00 -16.46
CA ILE A 252 -19.67 3.65 -17.63
C ILE A 252 -19.88 2.13 -17.79
N PHE A 253 -19.08 1.30 -17.11
CA PHE A 253 -19.18 -0.16 -17.20
C PHE A 253 -19.97 -0.71 -16.03
N THR A 254 -20.77 -1.74 -16.29
CA THR A 254 -21.46 -2.49 -15.23
C THR A 254 -20.46 -3.36 -14.47
N PRO A 255 -20.18 -3.10 -13.19
CA PRO A 255 -19.19 -3.88 -12.45
C PRO A 255 -19.76 -5.23 -12.01
N PHE A 256 -18.99 -6.28 -12.23
CA PHE A 256 -19.27 -7.61 -11.69
C PHE A 256 -18.37 -7.89 -10.49
N ALA A 257 -18.87 -8.65 -9.51
CA ALA A 257 -18.04 -9.14 -8.42
C ALA A 257 -17.11 -10.22 -8.95
N TYR A 258 -15.83 -10.13 -8.60
CA TYR A 258 -14.95 -11.28 -8.70
C TYR A 258 -15.07 -12.12 -7.43
N GLN A 259 -14.83 -13.41 -7.57
CA GLN A 259 -14.66 -14.32 -6.44
C GLN A 259 -13.29 -14.95 -6.52
N ARG A 260 -12.68 -15.22 -5.38
CA ARG A 260 -11.34 -15.75 -5.30
C ARG A 260 -11.23 -16.77 -4.18
N LEU A 261 -10.70 -17.93 -4.50
CA LEU A 261 -10.23 -18.90 -3.54
C LEU A 261 -8.71 -18.85 -3.53
N ARG A 262 -8.09 -18.83 -2.35
CA ARG A 262 -6.64 -18.83 -2.18
C ARG A 262 -6.25 -19.84 -1.13
N LEU A 263 -5.30 -20.70 -1.46
CA LEU A 263 -4.68 -21.66 -0.56
C LEU A 263 -3.16 -21.42 -0.56
N GLY A 264 -2.59 -21.19 0.61
CA GLY A 264 -1.14 -20.99 0.78
C GLY A 264 -0.59 -21.92 1.84
N THR A 265 0.66 -22.37 1.67
CA THR A 265 1.43 -23.07 2.68
C THR A 265 2.86 -22.54 2.70
N SER A 266 3.45 -22.48 3.88
CA SER A 266 4.85 -22.12 4.08
C SER A 266 5.47 -23.08 5.08
N VAL A 267 6.60 -23.66 4.71
CA VAL A 267 7.29 -24.68 5.49
C VAL A 267 8.78 -24.32 5.59
N ASN A 268 9.29 -24.17 6.80
CA ASN A 268 10.72 -24.13 7.06
C ASN A 268 11.23 -25.58 7.10
N ILE A 269 11.92 -26.01 6.05
CA ILE A 269 12.49 -27.35 5.96
C ILE A 269 13.66 -27.48 6.96
N SER A 270 14.44 -26.41 7.10
CA SER A 270 15.50 -26.24 8.09
C SER A 270 15.68 -24.74 8.41
N PRO A 271 16.58 -24.33 9.34
CA PRO A 271 16.84 -22.91 9.60
C PRO A 271 17.25 -22.12 8.36
N ASP A 272 17.90 -22.78 7.39
CA ASP A 272 18.46 -22.14 6.19
C ASP A 272 17.61 -22.34 4.94
N TYR A 273 16.51 -23.09 5.01
CA TYR A 273 15.69 -23.41 3.84
C TYR A 273 14.20 -23.31 4.14
N HIS A 274 13.50 -22.53 3.33
CA HIS A 274 12.05 -22.39 3.41
C HIS A 274 11.40 -22.65 2.05
N LEU A 275 10.22 -23.25 2.08
CA LEU A 275 9.39 -23.56 0.92
C LEU A 275 8.06 -22.84 1.05
N GLN A 276 7.59 -22.21 -0.02
CA GLN A 276 6.29 -21.57 -0.10
C GLN A 276 5.54 -22.10 -1.32
N ALA A 277 4.27 -22.42 -1.14
CA ALA A 277 3.38 -22.75 -2.25
C ALA A 277 2.08 -21.98 -2.12
N LEU A 278 1.56 -21.52 -3.25
CA LEU A 278 0.36 -20.71 -3.37
C LEU A 278 -0.46 -21.22 -4.55
N TYR A 279 -1.71 -21.57 -4.29
CA TYR A 279 -2.72 -21.76 -5.31
C TYR A 279 -3.80 -20.68 -5.18
N GLN A 280 -4.24 -20.14 -6.29
CA GLN A 280 -5.32 -19.17 -6.36
C GLN A 280 -6.23 -19.47 -7.54
N HIS A 281 -7.53 -19.53 -7.29
CA HIS A 281 -8.56 -19.63 -8.32
C HIS A 281 -9.41 -18.36 -8.31
N LEU A 282 -9.55 -17.72 -9.46
CA LEU A 282 -10.33 -16.52 -9.68
C LEU A 282 -11.55 -16.87 -10.51
N PHE A 283 -12.75 -16.59 -9.98
CA PHE A 283 -14.00 -16.66 -10.71
C PHE A 283 -14.40 -15.24 -11.13
N THR A 284 -14.67 -15.05 -12.42
CA THR A 284 -15.23 -13.81 -12.97
C THR A 284 -16.59 -14.10 -13.64
N ASN A 285 -17.15 -13.14 -14.37
CA ASN A 285 -18.43 -13.35 -15.06
C ASN A 285 -18.22 -14.23 -16.31
N GLY A 286 -18.48 -15.53 -16.18
CA GLY A 286 -18.38 -16.50 -17.28
C GLY A 286 -16.99 -17.08 -17.52
N ASN A 287 -15.95 -16.54 -16.89
CA ASN A 287 -14.57 -17.03 -17.04
C ASN A 287 -13.92 -17.35 -15.69
N HIS A 288 -12.75 -17.96 -15.76
CA HIS A 288 -11.92 -18.28 -14.59
C HIS A 288 -10.44 -18.04 -14.90
N ALA A 289 -9.63 -17.94 -13.85
CA ALA A 289 -8.18 -17.98 -13.96
C ALA A 289 -7.58 -18.70 -12.77
N ASP A 290 -6.53 -19.48 -13.02
CA ASP A 290 -5.77 -20.21 -12.02
C ASP A 290 -4.35 -19.66 -11.94
N LEU A 291 -3.81 -19.63 -10.72
CA LEU A 291 -2.42 -19.30 -10.45
C LEU A 291 -1.85 -20.32 -9.48
N LEU A 292 -0.72 -20.92 -9.85
CA LEU A 292 0.11 -21.74 -8.98
C LEU A 292 1.48 -21.10 -8.88
N SER A 293 1.97 -20.88 -7.66
CA SER A 293 3.33 -20.43 -7.40
C SER A 293 3.99 -21.36 -6.39
N LEU A 294 5.24 -21.73 -6.69
CA LEU A 294 6.08 -22.55 -5.83
C LEU A 294 7.44 -21.88 -5.75
N SER A 295 7.91 -21.57 -4.54
CA SER A 295 9.24 -21.00 -4.34
C SER A 295 9.96 -21.66 -3.17
N THR A 296 11.28 -21.71 -3.28
CA THR A 296 12.18 -22.14 -2.21
C THR A 296 13.28 -21.12 -2.06
N GLY A 297 13.72 -20.88 -0.83
CA GLY A 297 14.71 -19.87 -0.56
C GLY A 297 15.61 -20.18 0.62
N THR A 298 16.73 -19.48 0.64
CA THR A 298 17.74 -19.47 1.68
C THR A 298 17.83 -18.07 2.29
N PRO A 299 18.63 -17.85 3.35
CA PRO A 299 18.94 -16.50 3.81
C PRO A 299 19.54 -15.58 2.74
N TYR A 300 20.06 -16.10 1.62
CA TYR A 300 20.76 -15.33 0.60
C TYR A 300 19.95 -15.10 -0.70
N GLY A 301 18.74 -15.66 -0.81
CA GLY A 301 17.92 -15.54 -2.02
C GLY A 301 16.89 -16.66 -2.18
N ASP A 302 16.03 -16.52 -3.17
CA ASP A 302 14.96 -17.44 -3.52
C ASP A 302 14.88 -17.72 -5.02
N ILE A 303 14.37 -18.92 -5.34
CA ILE A 303 14.02 -19.35 -6.67
C ILE A 303 12.56 -19.80 -6.66
N GLY A 304 11.82 -19.39 -7.69
CA GLY A 304 10.40 -19.66 -7.80
C GLY A 304 9.98 -20.02 -9.21
N VAL A 305 8.86 -20.71 -9.29
CA VAL A 305 8.10 -20.97 -10.51
C VAL A 305 6.70 -20.40 -10.32
N ILE A 306 6.20 -19.74 -11.35
CA ILE A 306 4.80 -19.33 -11.44
C ILE A 306 4.17 -19.95 -12.67
N TRP A 307 2.94 -20.42 -12.53
CA TRP A 307 2.09 -20.87 -13.61
C TRP A 307 0.75 -20.18 -13.48
N GLU A 308 0.28 -19.55 -14.55
CA GLU A 308 -1.01 -18.90 -14.64
C GLU A 308 -1.75 -19.41 -15.89
N ASN A 309 -3.06 -19.57 -15.79
CA ASN A 309 -3.89 -19.97 -16.91
C ASN A 309 -5.30 -19.38 -16.83
N GLY A 310 -5.87 -18.99 -17.97
CA GLY A 310 -7.27 -18.59 -18.11
C GLY A 310 -7.47 -17.12 -18.49
N TYR A 311 -8.53 -16.50 -17.97
CA TYR A 311 -9.01 -15.17 -18.38
C TYR A 311 -7.98 -14.04 -18.24
N ALA A 312 -7.04 -14.17 -17.31
CA ALA A 312 -5.98 -13.18 -17.08
C ALA A 312 -4.78 -13.33 -18.03
N GLY A 313 -4.83 -14.32 -18.94
CA GLY A 313 -3.71 -14.77 -19.75
C GLY A 313 -3.12 -16.08 -19.24
N ASP A 314 -2.19 -16.62 -20.03
CA ASP A 314 -1.42 -17.80 -19.65
C ASP A 314 0.04 -17.42 -19.46
N GLN A 315 0.66 -17.95 -18.42
CA GLN A 315 2.06 -17.71 -18.11
C GLN A 315 2.71 -18.95 -17.52
N ILE A 316 3.96 -19.18 -17.88
CA ILE A 316 4.89 -19.97 -17.07
C ILE A 316 6.16 -19.14 -16.88
N GLY A 317 6.54 -18.92 -15.63
CA GLY A 317 7.65 -18.06 -15.26
C GLY A 317 8.60 -18.71 -14.26
N LEU A 318 9.87 -18.33 -14.38
CA LEU A 318 10.93 -18.62 -13.43
C LEU A 318 11.39 -17.30 -12.82
N MET A 319 11.42 -17.26 -11.50
CA MET A 319 11.87 -16.11 -10.73
C MET A 319 13.11 -16.52 -9.94
N LEU A 320 14.11 -15.64 -9.91
CA LEU A 320 15.32 -15.80 -9.13
C LEU A 320 15.70 -14.45 -8.55
N ASN A 321 15.94 -14.41 -7.26
CA ASN A 321 16.54 -13.26 -6.60
C ASN A 321 17.69 -13.73 -5.70
N GLY A 322 18.60 -12.81 -5.41
CA GLY A 322 19.65 -13.11 -4.47
C GLY A 322 20.39 -11.86 -4.06
N PHE A 323 21.10 -11.95 -2.95
CA PHE A 323 21.94 -10.87 -2.48
C PHE A 323 23.22 -11.41 -1.85
N PHE A 324 24.25 -10.57 -1.90
CA PHE A 324 25.59 -10.85 -1.42
C PHE A 324 26.07 -9.66 -0.62
N GLU A 325 26.50 -9.90 0.61
CA GLU A 325 27.21 -8.90 1.39
C GLU A 325 28.66 -8.84 0.90
N ILE A 326 29.02 -7.76 0.20
CA ILE A 326 30.41 -7.54 -0.25
C ILE A 326 31.27 -7.14 0.95
N PHE A 327 30.71 -6.31 1.84
CA PHE A 327 31.20 -5.98 3.17
C PHE A 327 30.02 -5.48 4.02
N SER A 328 30.19 -5.35 5.34
CA SER A 328 29.14 -5.01 6.34
C SER A 328 28.20 -3.85 6.03
N ARG A 329 28.56 -2.97 5.08
CA ARG A 329 27.78 -1.80 4.67
C ARG A 329 27.42 -1.78 3.19
N LEU A 330 27.91 -2.71 2.37
CA LEU A 330 27.63 -2.81 0.93
C LEU A 330 27.04 -4.16 0.58
N ILE A 331 25.80 -4.12 0.09
CA ILE A 331 25.06 -5.29 -0.39
C ILE A 331 24.88 -5.14 -1.89
N ALA A 332 25.22 -6.19 -2.62
CA ALA A 332 24.80 -6.36 -4.01
C ALA A 332 23.60 -7.29 -4.05
N SER A 333 22.60 -6.98 -4.85
CA SER A 333 21.47 -7.87 -5.09
C SER A 333 21.10 -7.92 -6.56
N PHE A 334 20.51 -9.03 -6.96
CA PHE A 334 20.02 -9.24 -8.31
C PHE A 334 18.61 -9.83 -8.30
N TYR A 335 17.88 -9.59 -9.37
CA TYR A 335 16.57 -10.14 -9.66
C TYR A 335 16.53 -10.54 -11.12
N VAL A 336 15.99 -11.71 -11.41
CA VAL A 336 15.78 -12.25 -12.76
C VAL A 336 14.40 -12.89 -12.78
N ASP A 337 13.57 -12.45 -13.72
CA ASP A 337 12.27 -13.03 -14.02
C ASP A 337 12.22 -13.30 -15.52
N TYR A 338 12.09 -14.58 -15.85
CA TYR A 338 11.86 -15.02 -17.20
C TYR A 338 10.50 -15.69 -17.26
N SER A 339 9.62 -15.18 -18.11
CA SER A 339 8.27 -15.68 -18.24
C SER A 339 7.88 -15.83 -19.70
N LYS A 340 7.32 -16.99 -20.06
CA LYS A 340 6.67 -17.20 -21.35
C LYS A 340 5.18 -16.99 -21.17
N TYR A 341 4.58 -16.03 -21.88
CA TYR A 341 3.23 -15.57 -21.62
C TYR A 341 2.42 -15.29 -22.88
N ARG A 342 1.09 -15.34 -22.79
CA ARG A 342 0.15 -14.80 -23.79
C ARG A 342 -1.03 -14.12 -23.09
N VAL A 343 -1.49 -13.01 -23.65
CA VAL A 343 -2.57 -12.20 -23.04
C VAL A 343 -3.96 -12.75 -23.38
N GLU A 344 -4.11 -13.36 -24.56
CA GLU A 344 -5.34 -14.01 -25.01
C GLU A 344 -4.98 -15.30 -25.76
N GLU A 345 -5.90 -16.26 -25.80
CA GLU A 345 -5.65 -17.57 -26.44
C GLU A 345 -5.32 -17.46 -27.93
N ILE A 346 -5.84 -16.43 -28.60
CA ILE A 346 -5.62 -16.17 -30.03
C ILE A 346 -4.20 -15.70 -30.33
N TYR A 347 -3.45 -15.24 -29.33
CA TYR A 347 -2.08 -14.76 -29.51
C TYR A 347 -1.07 -15.88 -29.26
N GLU A 348 0.04 -15.80 -29.99
CA GLU A 348 1.20 -16.65 -29.71
C GLU A 348 1.84 -16.29 -28.37
N TYR A 349 2.58 -17.25 -27.83
CA TYR A 349 3.36 -17.01 -26.62
C TYR A 349 4.56 -16.13 -26.92
N ASP A 350 4.70 -15.08 -26.13
CA ASP A 350 5.83 -14.17 -26.10
C ASP A 350 6.74 -14.48 -24.91
N ASN A 351 7.97 -13.98 -24.98
CA ASN A 351 8.90 -14.04 -23.86
C ASN A 351 8.98 -12.67 -23.17
N LEU A 352 8.92 -12.69 -21.84
CA LEU A 352 9.23 -11.59 -20.95
C LEU A 352 10.53 -11.92 -20.24
N LEU A 353 11.47 -10.99 -20.27
CA LEU A 353 12.65 -11.02 -19.43
C LEU A 353 12.71 -9.71 -18.65
N SER A 354 12.73 -9.78 -17.33
CA SER A 354 12.86 -8.63 -16.42
C SER A 354 13.99 -8.90 -15.44
N ASN A 355 15.01 -8.04 -15.45
CA ASN A 355 16.17 -8.18 -14.60
C ASN A 355 16.41 -6.88 -13.83
N ALA A 356 16.99 -7.00 -12.64
CA ALA A 356 17.53 -5.87 -11.91
C ALA A 356 18.86 -6.23 -11.24
N LEU A 357 19.78 -5.27 -11.21
CA LEU A 357 20.99 -5.31 -10.42
C LEU A 357 20.99 -4.10 -9.50
N ARG A 358 21.22 -4.30 -8.21
CA ARG A 358 21.23 -3.25 -7.21
C ARG A 358 22.49 -3.30 -6.37
N LEU A 359 23.03 -2.12 -6.06
CA LEU A 359 24.04 -1.89 -5.05
C LEU A 359 23.44 -0.98 -3.98
N SER A 360 23.45 -1.45 -2.73
CA SER A 360 22.96 -0.73 -1.57
C SER A 360 24.11 -0.48 -0.60
N TYR A 361 24.46 0.78 -0.39
CA TYR A 361 25.53 1.20 0.52
C TYR A 361 24.98 2.03 1.68
N ARG A 362 25.30 1.64 2.91
CA ARG A 362 24.96 2.39 4.12
C ARG A 362 26.19 3.16 4.60
N LEU A 363 26.18 4.49 4.46
CA LEU A 363 27.29 5.36 4.89
C LEU A 363 27.40 5.34 6.42
N ASP A 364 26.27 5.52 7.10
CA ASP A 364 26.07 5.42 8.54
C ASP A 364 24.62 5.00 8.84
N ASP A 365 24.18 5.05 10.10
CA ASP A 365 22.83 4.64 10.48
C ASP A 365 21.71 5.57 9.95
N HIS A 366 22.07 6.75 9.43
CA HIS A 366 21.14 7.76 8.95
C HIS A 366 21.11 7.84 7.42
N ILE A 367 22.22 7.56 6.73
CA ILE A 367 22.37 7.73 5.28
C ILE A 367 22.51 6.40 4.55
N SER A 368 21.61 6.15 3.60
CA SER A 368 21.71 5.04 2.64
C SER A 368 21.70 5.54 1.19
N ILE A 369 22.46 4.85 0.35
CA ILE A 369 22.55 5.09 -1.09
C ILE A 369 22.23 3.78 -1.79
N ASP A 370 21.25 3.80 -2.68
CA ASP A 370 20.88 2.66 -3.52
C ASP A 370 21.02 3.03 -4.99
N ILE A 371 21.70 2.20 -5.76
CA ILE A 371 21.77 2.30 -7.21
C ILE A 371 21.20 1.01 -7.78
N GLU A 372 20.20 1.12 -8.64
CA GLU A 372 19.59 -0.01 -9.32
C GLU A 372 19.55 0.23 -10.82
N TYR A 373 19.97 -0.79 -11.57
CA TYR A 373 19.78 -0.87 -13.00
C TYR A 373 18.75 -1.94 -13.29
N GLN A 374 17.69 -1.58 -14.01
CA GLN A 374 16.64 -2.51 -14.44
C GLN A 374 16.68 -2.64 -15.95
N TRP A 375 16.42 -3.85 -16.43
CA TRP A 375 16.31 -4.14 -17.85
C TRP A 375 15.12 -5.05 -18.10
N LEU A 376 14.22 -4.61 -18.97
CA LEU A 376 13.02 -5.35 -19.37
C LEU A 376 12.96 -5.51 -20.89
N SER A 377 12.60 -6.70 -21.35
CA SER A 377 12.35 -7.03 -22.75
C SER A 377 11.07 -7.84 -22.87
N ASN A 378 10.17 -7.44 -23.77
CA ASN A 378 8.96 -8.16 -24.12
C ASN A 378 8.49 -7.82 -25.55
N ARG A 379 7.33 -8.34 -25.96
CA ARG A 379 6.77 -8.10 -27.31
C ARG A 379 6.56 -6.63 -27.68
N PHE A 380 6.27 -5.79 -26.68
CA PHE A 380 5.95 -4.37 -26.87
C PHE A 380 7.18 -3.47 -26.74
N LYS A 381 8.21 -3.95 -26.03
CA LYS A 381 9.46 -3.24 -25.80
C LYS A 381 10.63 -4.20 -26.00
N SER A 382 11.31 -4.06 -27.13
CA SER A 382 12.53 -4.83 -27.44
C SER A 382 13.65 -4.58 -26.43
N SER A 383 13.70 -3.38 -25.85
CA SER A 383 14.58 -3.06 -24.72
C SER A 383 14.03 -1.85 -23.95
N ASP A 384 13.85 -2.00 -22.64
CA ASP A 384 13.54 -0.91 -21.70
C ASP A 384 14.59 -0.95 -20.59
N ALA A 385 15.56 -0.04 -20.67
CA ALA A 385 16.61 0.12 -19.68
C ALA A 385 16.27 1.30 -18.76
N ARG A 386 16.39 1.08 -17.45
CA ARG A 386 16.10 2.09 -16.44
C ARG A 386 17.19 2.12 -15.41
N MET A 387 17.52 3.32 -14.95
CA MET A 387 18.43 3.51 -13.83
C MET A 387 17.71 4.28 -12.73
N LEU A 388 17.80 3.73 -11.52
CA LEU A 388 17.25 4.32 -10.32
C LEU A 388 18.40 4.59 -9.34
N ASN A 389 18.49 5.82 -8.87
CA ASN A 389 19.31 6.15 -7.72
C ASN A 389 18.41 6.63 -6.59
N HIS A 390 18.69 6.19 -5.37
CA HIS A 390 18.04 6.66 -4.15
C HIS A 390 19.11 7.11 -3.16
N ILE A 391 18.93 8.28 -2.58
CA ILE A 391 19.70 8.74 -1.42
C ILE A 391 18.67 9.02 -0.34
N SER A 392 18.73 8.25 0.75
CA SER A 392 17.83 8.41 1.89
C SER A 392 18.62 8.92 3.11
N PHE A 393 18.04 9.89 3.81
CA PHE A 393 18.47 10.35 5.11
C PHE A 393 17.32 10.16 6.10
N ILE A 394 17.57 9.50 7.22
CA ILE A 394 16.60 9.26 8.29
C ILE A 394 17.15 9.94 9.55
N TRP A 395 16.29 10.57 10.35
CA TRP A 395 16.66 11.16 11.64
C TRP A 395 15.56 11.01 12.69
#